data_AF-A0A8T6QGC4-F1
#
_entry.id   AF-A0A8T6QGC4-F1
#
_cell.length_a   1.000
_cell.length_b   1.000
_cell.length_c   1.000
_cell.angle_alpha   90.00
_cell.angle_beta   90.00
_cell.angle_gamma   90.00
#
_symmetry.space_group_name_H-M   'P 1'
#
loop_
_entity.id
_entity.type
_entity.pdbx_description
1 polymer ?
#
loop_
_entity_poly.entity_id
_entity_poly.type
_entity_poly.pdbx_seq_one_letter_code
_entity_poly.pdbx_strand_id
1 'polypeptide(L)'
;SGSILSDNYDAITLGNGWNTPLGAISFDATRSSSKLNNDITHEGTSYQVAYNKYLVQTATHFSVAAWRYASQDYRTFSDHLYENDKINHQSDYDDFYDISRKNSLSANIMQPLSKNLGNVSLSALWRNYWGRSGNAKDYQLSYSNNWQHISYTFSASQSYDENNKEEERFNLFISIPFYWGDDIAKTRHQINLSNSTSFSKDGYSSNNTGITGIAGEHDQLNYGIYVNQQQQNNDTSLGTNLSWRTPIAIIDGSYSHSKNAWQSGGSISSGLVVWPGGINITNQLSDTFAILDAPGLEGAHINGQK
;
A
#
# COMPACT_ATOMS: atom_id res chain seq x y z
N SER A 1 22.88 -13.48 -11.50
CA SER A 1 22.32 -13.88 -12.81
C SER A 1 21.11 -14.77 -12.56
N GLY A 2 20.24 -14.92 -13.55
CA GLY A 2 19.08 -15.81 -13.49
C GLY A 2 18.64 -16.21 -14.90
N SER A 3 17.85 -17.27 -14.98
CA SER A 3 17.25 -17.71 -16.24
C SER A 3 15.86 -18.28 -16.00
N ILE A 4 14.98 -18.10 -16.97
CA ILE A 4 13.67 -18.75 -17.04
C ILE A 4 13.65 -19.51 -18.37
N LEU A 5 13.31 -20.81 -18.31
CA LEU A 5 13.23 -21.68 -19.47
C LEU A 5 11.89 -22.42 -19.42
N SER A 6 11.16 -22.38 -20.52
CA SER A 6 9.87 -23.05 -20.72
C SER A 6 9.76 -23.45 -22.19
N ASP A 7 8.77 -24.29 -22.52
CA ASP A 7 8.40 -24.50 -23.91
C ASP A 7 8.06 -23.16 -24.55
N ASN A 8 8.72 -22.83 -25.67
CA ASN A 8 8.54 -21.61 -26.44
C ASN A 8 8.84 -20.28 -25.72
N TYR A 9 9.51 -20.30 -24.55
CA TYR A 9 10.00 -19.10 -23.89
C TYR A 9 11.34 -19.31 -23.20
N ASP A 10 12.30 -18.45 -23.50
CA ASP A 10 13.57 -18.37 -22.80
C ASP A 10 13.91 -16.93 -22.40
N ALA A 11 14.48 -16.76 -21.21
CA ALA A 11 15.01 -15.50 -20.76
C ALA A 11 16.28 -15.71 -19.93
N ILE A 12 17.28 -14.85 -20.16
CA ILE A 12 18.54 -14.85 -19.43
C ILE A 12 18.80 -13.44 -18.91
N THR A 13 19.04 -13.32 -17.60
CA THR A 13 19.34 -12.07 -16.92
C THR A 13 20.75 -12.10 -16.34
N LEU A 14 21.53 -11.08 -16.67
CA LEU A 14 22.84 -10.80 -16.09
C LEU A 14 22.79 -9.43 -15.41
N GLY A 15 23.24 -9.35 -14.17
CA GLY A 15 23.23 -8.10 -13.42
C GLY A 15 24.27 -8.10 -12.33
N ASN A 16 24.70 -6.90 -11.95
CA ASN A 16 25.67 -6.64 -10.91
C ASN A 16 25.23 -5.42 -10.09
N GLY A 17 25.65 -5.38 -8.83
CA GLY A 17 25.38 -4.27 -7.93
C GLY A 17 26.62 -3.91 -7.13
N TRP A 18 26.81 -2.62 -6.90
CA TRP A 18 27.95 -2.06 -6.20
C TRP A 18 27.47 -1.09 -5.13
N ASN A 19 28.02 -1.22 -3.92
CA ASN A 19 27.87 -0.21 -2.90
C ASN A 19 29.03 0.77 -3.01
N THR A 20 28.74 2.04 -3.24
CA THR A 20 29.75 3.10 -3.37
C THR A 20 29.54 4.16 -2.28
N PRO A 21 30.53 5.02 -1.99
CA PRO A 21 30.31 6.18 -1.12
C PRO A 21 29.19 7.12 -1.62
N LEU A 22 28.91 7.08 -2.92
CA LEU A 22 27.84 7.85 -3.54
C LEU A 22 26.47 7.18 -3.47
N GLY A 23 26.36 5.95 -2.95
CA GLY A 23 25.12 5.16 -2.84
C GLY A 23 25.26 3.76 -3.44
N ALA A 24 24.25 2.92 -3.25
CA ALA A 24 24.17 1.60 -3.87
C ALA A 24 23.59 1.73 -5.28
N ILE A 25 24.30 1.23 -6.29
CA ILE A 25 23.89 1.23 -7.69
C ILE A 25 23.85 -0.22 -8.16
N SER A 26 22.79 -0.58 -8.89
CA SER A 26 22.70 -1.87 -9.57
C SER A 26 22.34 -1.67 -11.03
N PHE A 27 22.82 -2.58 -11.85
CA PHE A 27 22.51 -2.67 -13.27
C PHE A 27 22.24 -4.12 -13.64
N ASP A 28 21.18 -4.34 -14.39
CA ASP A 28 20.88 -5.63 -15.00
C ASP A 28 20.41 -5.50 -16.44
N ALA A 29 20.69 -6.54 -17.21
CA ALA A 29 20.29 -6.73 -18.58
C ALA A 29 19.64 -8.11 -18.72
N THR A 30 18.46 -8.14 -19.33
CA THR A 30 17.72 -9.37 -19.62
C THR A 30 17.50 -9.48 -21.12
N ARG A 31 17.84 -10.62 -21.72
CA ARG A 31 17.38 -10.98 -23.07
C ARG A 31 16.28 -12.02 -22.95
N SER A 32 15.23 -11.89 -23.75
CA SER A 32 14.21 -12.92 -23.88
C SER A 32 13.89 -13.24 -25.34
N SER A 33 13.48 -14.48 -25.56
CA SER A 33 12.88 -14.98 -26.78
C SER A 33 11.54 -15.62 -26.42
N SER A 34 10.47 -15.16 -27.07
CA SER A 34 9.10 -15.61 -26.84
C SER A 34 8.49 -16.04 -28.17
N LYS A 35 8.28 -17.33 -28.35
CA LYS A 35 7.57 -17.89 -29.49
C LYS A 35 6.10 -18.10 -29.12
N LEU A 36 5.20 -17.41 -29.81
CA LEU A 36 3.76 -17.49 -29.60
C LEU A 36 3.16 -18.69 -30.36
N ASN A 37 1.97 -19.12 -29.96
CA ASN A 37 1.24 -20.26 -30.55
C ASN A 37 0.81 -20.03 -32.00
N ASN A 38 0.83 -18.79 -32.48
CA ASN A 38 0.63 -18.42 -33.89
C ASN A 38 1.94 -18.35 -34.69
N ASP A 39 3.01 -18.96 -34.18
CA ASP A 39 4.38 -19.01 -34.73
C ASP A 39 5.12 -17.67 -34.84
N ILE A 40 4.55 -16.57 -34.32
CA ILE A 40 5.26 -15.29 -34.20
C ILE A 40 6.30 -15.40 -33.09
N THR A 41 7.54 -14.98 -33.36
CA THR A 41 8.62 -14.97 -32.37
C THR A 41 9.03 -13.53 -32.07
N HIS A 42 9.03 -13.16 -30.79
CA HIS A 42 9.50 -11.89 -30.28
C HIS A 42 10.83 -12.08 -29.54
N GLU A 43 11.89 -11.45 -30.04
CA GLU A 43 13.18 -11.41 -29.37
C GLU A 43 13.49 -9.99 -28.91
N GLY A 44 13.77 -9.81 -27.62
CA GLY A 44 14.04 -8.49 -27.09
C GLY A 44 14.96 -8.46 -25.89
N THR A 45 15.30 -7.23 -25.50
CA THR A 45 16.19 -6.95 -24.37
C THR A 45 15.59 -5.89 -23.46
N SER A 46 15.81 -6.04 -22.16
CA SER A 46 15.49 -5.04 -21.15
C SER A 46 16.72 -4.71 -20.34
N TYR A 47 16.88 -3.43 -20.02
CA TYR A 47 17.95 -2.91 -19.18
C TYR A 47 17.34 -2.17 -18.00
N GLN A 48 17.89 -2.38 -16.81
CA GLN A 48 17.44 -1.72 -15.61
C GLN A 48 18.64 -1.18 -14.82
N VAL A 49 18.51 0.06 -14.36
CA VAL A 49 19.43 0.72 -13.45
C VAL A 49 18.63 1.06 -12.20
N ALA A 50 19.11 0.67 -11.03
CA ALA A 50 18.51 1.08 -9.76
C ALA A 50 19.54 1.72 -8.85
N TYR A 51 19.11 2.79 -8.17
CA TYR A 51 19.91 3.54 -7.22
C TYR A 51 19.17 3.68 -5.88
N ASN A 52 19.90 3.50 -4.79
CA ASN A 52 19.42 3.73 -3.42
C ASN A 52 20.52 4.43 -2.60
N LYS A 53 20.13 5.43 -1.82
CA LYS A 53 21.04 6.08 -0.87
C LYS A 53 20.31 6.64 0.34
N TYR A 54 20.96 6.49 1.49
CA TYR A 54 20.68 7.30 2.67
C TYR A 54 21.74 8.40 2.84
N LEU A 55 21.35 9.67 2.73
CA LEU A 55 22.21 10.83 3.00
C LEU A 55 22.14 11.19 4.48
N VAL A 56 23.18 10.80 5.23
CA VAL A 56 23.23 11.04 6.69
C VAL A 56 23.18 12.54 7.03
N GLN A 57 23.86 13.40 6.26
CA GLN A 57 23.97 14.84 6.54
C GLN A 57 22.62 15.56 6.58
N THR A 58 21.69 15.13 5.73
CA THR A 58 20.35 15.70 5.57
C THR A 58 19.26 14.74 6.01
N ALA A 59 19.63 13.55 6.53
CA ALA A 59 18.75 12.41 6.78
C ALA A 59 17.84 12.04 5.58
N THR A 60 18.25 12.36 4.35
CA THR A 60 17.44 12.10 3.16
C THR A 60 17.49 10.63 2.80
N HIS A 61 16.33 10.04 2.57
CA HIS A 61 16.20 8.68 2.11
C HIS A 61 15.74 8.64 0.66
N PHE A 62 16.57 8.06 -0.21
CA PHE A 62 16.25 7.74 -1.59
C PHE A 62 16.05 6.22 -1.67
N SER A 63 14.82 5.73 -1.50
CA SER A 63 14.58 4.29 -1.34
C SER A 63 14.75 3.52 -2.65
N VAL A 64 14.23 4.05 -3.76
CA VAL A 64 14.37 3.48 -5.10
C VAL A 64 14.26 4.59 -6.13
N ALA A 65 15.35 4.86 -6.86
CA ALA A 65 15.30 5.51 -8.15
C ALA A 65 15.69 4.47 -9.22
N ALA A 66 14.70 3.92 -9.91
CA ALA A 66 14.93 2.87 -10.91
C ALA A 66 14.45 3.31 -12.28
N TRP A 67 15.33 3.23 -13.26
CA TRP A 67 15.01 3.40 -14.66
C TRP A 67 15.13 2.05 -15.36
N ARG A 68 14.10 1.70 -16.13
CA ARG A 68 14.07 0.51 -16.95
C ARG A 68 13.69 0.88 -18.38
N TYR A 69 14.45 0.33 -19.32
CA TYR A 69 14.14 0.33 -20.74
C TYR A 69 13.85 -1.10 -21.18
N ALA A 70 12.91 -1.28 -22.10
CA ALA A 70 12.70 -2.54 -22.80
C ALA A 70 12.45 -2.28 -24.29
N SER A 71 13.10 -3.08 -25.14
CA SER A 71 12.87 -3.05 -26.59
C SER A 71 11.44 -3.47 -26.90
N GLN A 72 10.96 -3.12 -28.11
CA GLN A 72 9.58 -3.39 -28.52
C GLN A 72 9.21 -4.88 -28.46
N ASP A 73 10.14 -5.75 -28.83
CA ASP A 73 9.95 -7.20 -28.83
C ASP A 73 10.36 -7.89 -27.53
N TYR A 74 10.70 -7.14 -26.48
CA TYR A 74 10.95 -7.75 -25.17
C TYR A 74 9.64 -8.25 -24.57
N ARG A 75 9.66 -9.48 -24.04
CA ARG A 75 8.54 -10.09 -23.31
C ARG A 75 9.01 -10.67 -21.99
N THR A 76 8.28 -10.38 -20.92
CA THR A 76 8.36 -11.15 -19.67
C THR A 76 7.63 -12.49 -19.86
N PHE A 77 7.87 -13.45 -18.97
CA PHE A 77 7.16 -14.73 -19.02
C PHE A 77 5.64 -14.53 -18.86
N SER A 78 5.22 -13.57 -18.04
CA SER A 78 3.81 -13.19 -17.90
C SER A 78 3.23 -12.62 -19.20
N ASP A 79 3.98 -11.79 -19.93
CA ASP A 79 3.53 -11.28 -21.24
C ASP A 79 3.36 -12.43 -22.24
N HIS A 80 4.29 -13.39 -22.26
CA HIS A 80 4.22 -14.59 -23.11
C HIS A 80 2.98 -15.43 -22.82
N LEU A 81 2.71 -15.73 -21.54
CA LEU A 81 1.53 -16.50 -21.13
C LEU A 81 0.24 -15.78 -21.51
N TYR A 82 0.20 -14.46 -21.30
CA TYR A 82 -0.98 -13.65 -21.63
C TYR A 82 -1.22 -13.57 -23.14
N GLU A 83 -0.20 -13.31 -23.95
CA GLU A 83 -0.33 -13.25 -25.42
C GLU A 83 -0.77 -14.62 -25.99
N ASN A 84 -0.25 -15.73 -25.47
CA ASN A 84 -0.68 -17.07 -25.87
C ASN A 84 -2.11 -17.39 -25.44
N ASP A 85 -2.52 -16.98 -24.25
CA ASP A 85 -3.89 -17.18 -23.78
C ASP A 85 -4.90 -16.43 -24.68
N LYS A 86 -4.59 -15.18 -25.05
CA LYS A 86 -5.39 -14.37 -25.99
C LYS A 86 -5.53 -15.04 -27.36
N ILE A 87 -4.44 -15.63 -27.87
CA ILE A 87 -4.44 -16.36 -29.15
C ILE A 87 -5.33 -17.61 -29.07
N ASN A 88 -5.21 -18.39 -27.99
CA ASN A 88 -5.90 -19.68 -27.87
C ASN A 88 -7.40 -19.55 -27.61
N HIS A 89 -7.81 -18.55 -26.83
CA HIS A 89 -9.18 -18.43 -26.35
C HIS A 89 -10.02 -17.38 -27.09
N GLN A 90 -9.47 -16.68 -28.10
CA GLN A 90 -10.14 -15.58 -28.82
C GLN A 90 -10.89 -14.63 -27.87
N SER A 91 -10.28 -14.37 -26.70
CA SER A 91 -10.98 -13.66 -25.62
C SER A 91 -10.99 -12.17 -25.93
N ASP A 92 -12.18 -11.57 -25.96
CA ASP A 92 -12.43 -10.12 -25.98
C ASP A 92 -12.12 -9.48 -24.61
N TYR A 93 -11.03 -9.91 -23.95
CA TYR A 93 -10.55 -9.20 -22.77
C TYR A 93 -9.98 -7.86 -23.23
N ASP A 94 -10.48 -6.76 -22.64
CA ASP A 94 -9.94 -5.42 -22.84
C ASP A 94 -8.40 -5.45 -22.74
N ASP A 95 -7.72 -4.68 -23.59
CA ASP A 95 -6.25 -4.55 -23.72
C ASP A 95 -5.60 -3.89 -22.47
N PHE A 96 -5.92 -4.42 -21.29
CA PHE A 96 -5.52 -3.95 -19.97
C PHE A 96 -4.11 -4.45 -19.59
N TYR A 97 -3.61 -5.48 -20.26
CA TYR A 97 -2.24 -5.94 -20.06
C TYR A 97 -1.26 -5.05 -20.82
N ASP A 98 -0.40 -4.42 -20.04
CA ASP A 98 0.60 -3.42 -20.40
C ASP A 98 1.79 -4.03 -21.17
N ILE A 99 1.50 -4.84 -22.20
CA ILE A 99 2.50 -5.48 -23.04
C ILE A 99 3.30 -4.39 -23.77
N SER A 100 4.60 -4.63 -23.95
CA SER A 100 5.51 -3.71 -24.65
C SER A 100 5.72 -2.38 -23.92
N ARG A 101 5.80 -2.39 -22.58
CA ARG A 101 6.29 -1.24 -21.80
C ARG A 101 7.70 -0.86 -22.27
N LYS A 102 7.86 0.33 -22.84
CA LYS A 102 9.10 0.86 -23.40
C LYS A 102 10.04 1.38 -22.32
N ASN A 103 9.54 2.29 -21.50
CA ASN A 103 10.31 2.96 -20.45
C ASN A 103 9.51 2.95 -19.16
N SER A 104 10.18 2.75 -18.03
CA SER A 104 9.63 3.09 -16.72
C SER A 104 10.68 3.76 -15.84
N LEU A 105 10.34 4.89 -15.24
CA LEU A 105 11.15 5.55 -14.21
C LEU A 105 10.33 5.57 -12.93
N SER A 106 10.87 5.04 -11.84
CA SER A 106 10.29 5.16 -10.49
C SER A 106 11.26 5.92 -9.59
N ALA A 107 10.75 6.80 -8.74
CA ALA A 107 11.52 7.56 -7.77
C ALA A 107 10.74 7.72 -6.46
N ASN A 108 11.39 7.40 -5.34
CA ASN A 108 10.85 7.59 -4.00
C ASN A 108 11.88 8.30 -3.12
N ILE A 109 11.54 9.50 -2.69
CA ILE A 109 12.43 10.40 -1.95
C ILE A 109 11.69 10.85 -0.70
N MET A 110 12.32 10.72 0.46
CA MET A 110 11.84 11.27 1.72
C MET A 110 12.93 12.14 2.34
N GLN A 111 12.60 13.40 2.57
CA GLN A 111 13.49 14.42 3.08
C GLN A 111 12.94 14.98 4.39
N PRO A 112 13.47 14.56 5.55
CA PRO A 112 13.26 15.28 6.79
C PRO A 112 13.80 16.71 6.68
N LEU A 113 13.01 17.71 7.04
CA LEU A 113 13.46 19.10 7.08
C LEU A 113 14.11 19.38 8.44
N SER A 114 15.18 20.18 8.42
CA SER A 114 15.89 20.54 9.66
C SER A 114 15.00 21.30 10.65
N LYS A 115 15.41 21.36 11.93
CA LYS A 115 14.78 22.20 12.96
C LYS A 115 13.29 21.92 13.19
N ASN A 116 12.87 20.66 13.14
CA ASN A 116 11.48 20.23 13.35
C ASN A 116 10.49 20.88 12.35
N LEU A 117 10.96 21.20 11.15
CA LEU A 117 10.11 21.71 10.08
C LEU A 117 9.37 20.57 9.35
N GLY A 118 9.33 19.35 9.89
CA GLY A 118 8.60 18.22 9.31
C GLY A 118 9.40 17.44 8.29
N ASN A 119 8.71 16.86 7.32
CA ASN A 119 9.30 16.08 6.23
C ASN A 119 8.55 16.32 4.93
N VAL A 120 9.28 16.26 3.82
CA VAL A 120 8.73 16.27 2.47
C VAL A 120 8.97 14.90 1.86
N SER A 121 7.99 14.33 1.19
CA SER A 121 8.16 13.10 0.42
C SER A 121 7.67 13.28 -1.01
N LEU A 122 8.38 12.64 -1.94
CA LEU A 122 8.03 12.56 -3.35
C LEU A 122 8.02 11.09 -3.76
N SER A 123 6.92 10.67 -4.36
CA SER A 123 6.81 9.39 -5.06
C SER A 123 6.42 9.67 -6.51
N ALA A 124 7.13 9.11 -7.47
CA ALA A 124 6.88 9.34 -8.90
C ALA A 124 7.11 8.07 -9.70
N LEU A 125 6.24 7.85 -10.69
CA LEU A 125 6.30 6.74 -11.62
C LEU A 125 5.90 7.23 -13.03
N TRP A 126 6.85 7.22 -13.95
CA TRP A 126 6.61 7.55 -15.35
C TRP A 126 6.74 6.30 -16.21
N ARG A 127 5.76 6.03 -17.06
CA ARG A 127 5.71 4.86 -17.94
C ARG A 127 5.36 5.27 -19.36
N ASN A 128 6.09 4.69 -20.31
CA ASN A 128 5.84 4.85 -21.73
C ASN A 128 5.72 3.46 -22.36
N TYR A 129 4.89 3.32 -23.38
CA TYR A 129 4.62 2.05 -24.06
C TYR A 129 4.93 2.16 -25.55
N TRP A 130 5.31 1.07 -26.18
CA TRP A 130 5.39 1.01 -27.64
C TRP A 130 3.98 0.97 -28.24
N GLY A 131 3.79 1.61 -29.42
CA GLY A 131 2.50 1.62 -30.13
C GLY A 131 1.41 2.50 -29.51
N ARG A 132 1.62 3.09 -28.33
CA ARG A 132 0.70 4.05 -27.70
C ARG A 132 1.31 5.46 -27.70
N SER A 133 0.51 6.46 -28.09
CA SER A 133 0.90 7.87 -27.94
C SER A 133 0.57 8.35 -26.53
N GLY A 134 1.53 8.99 -25.86
CA GLY A 134 1.38 9.51 -24.50
C GLY A 134 2.25 8.78 -23.48
N ASN A 135 2.38 9.37 -22.29
CA ASN A 135 3.14 8.81 -21.18
C ASN A 135 2.22 8.80 -19.95
N ALA A 136 2.11 7.66 -19.26
CA ALA A 136 1.43 7.59 -17.97
C ALA A 136 2.38 8.13 -16.90
N LYS A 137 1.92 9.10 -16.12
CA LYS A 137 2.72 9.79 -15.11
C LYS A 137 1.94 9.86 -13.81
N ASP A 138 2.35 9.05 -12.86
CA ASP A 138 1.83 9.08 -11.52
C ASP A 138 2.84 9.80 -10.64
N TYR A 139 2.44 10.82 -9.90
CA TYR A 139 3.31 11.43 -8.91
C TYR A 139 2.52 11.90 -7.70
N GLN A 140 3.17 11.90 -6.55
CA GLN A 140 2.64 12.37 -5.28
C GLN A 140 3.75 13.10 -4.53
N LEU A 141 3.50 14.37 -4.24
CA LEU A 141 4.31 15.17 -3.34
C LEU A 141 3.52 15.33 -2.03
N SER A 142 4.15 15.09 -0.89
CA SER A 142 3.54 15.36 0.41
C SER A 142 4.50 16.09 1.34
N TYR A 143 3.93 16.90 2.22
CA TYR A 143 4.61 17.56 3.31
C TYR A 143 3.85 17.23 4.59
N SER A 144 4.52 16.65 5.57
CA SER A 144 3.93 16.36 6.87
C SER A 144 4.76 16.94 7.99
N ASN A 145 4.08 17.45 9.02
CA ASN A 145 4.74 17.96 10.22
C ASN A 145 3.79 17.86 11.41
N ASN A 146 4.37 17.98 12.60
CA ASN A 146 3.66 17.97 13.86
C ASN A 146 3.82 19.33 14.53
N TRP A 147 2.72 19.89 15.00
CA TRP A 147 2.71 21.02 15.90
C TRP A 147 2.12 20.59 17.23
N GLN A 148 2.97 20.50 18.26
CA GLN A 148 2.63 19.85 19.54
C GLN A 148 2.12 18.42 19.28
N HIS A 149 0.89 18.12 19.71
CA HIS A 149 0.25 16.83 19.48
C HIS A 149 -0.50 16.76 18.14
N ILE A 150 -0.66 17.88 17.42
CA ILE A 150 -1.40 17.94 16.16
C ILE A 150 -0.49 17.51 15.02
N SER A 151 -0.87 16.47 14.30
CA SER A 151 -0.21 16.04 13.07
C SER A 151 -0.96 16.59 11.87
N TYR A 152 -0.26 17.11 10.86
CA TYR A 152 -0.89 17.56 9.62
C TYR A 152 -0.06 17.13 8.41
N THR A 153 -0.75 16.82 7.32
CA THR A 153 -0.15 16.43 6.04
C THR A 153 -0.86 17.14 4.90
N PHE A 154 -0.09 17.80 4.06
CA PHE A 154 -0.51 18.32 2.77
C PHE A 154 0.03 17.39 1.69
N SER A 155 -0.78 17.03 0.71
CA SER A 155 -0.29 16.29 -0.45
C SER A 155 -0.93 16.77 -1.73
N ALA A 156 -0.18 16.68 -2.82
CA ALA A 156 -0.64 16.89 -4.18
C ALA A 156 -0.25 15.65 -4.98
N SER A 157 -1.19 15.09 -5.72
CA SER A 157 -0.96 13.92 -6.56
C SER A 157 -1.62 14.07 -7.91
N GLN A 158 -1.00 13.47 -8.91
CA GLN A 158 -1.58 13.24 -10.23
C GLN A 158 -1.51 11.74 -10.53
N SER A 159 -2.59 11.20 -11.07
CA SER A 159 -2.67 9.84 -11.59
C SER A 159 -3.56 9.78 -12.81
N TYR A 160 -3.62 8.63 -13.49
CA TYR A 160 -4.55 8.37 -14.58
C TYR A 160 -5.63 7.38 -14.11
N ASP A 161 -6.90 7.65 -14.44
CA ASP A 161 -8.01 6.72 -14.20
C ASP A 161 -8.02 5.57 -15.22
N GLU A 162 -8.96 4.63 -15.07
CA GLU A 162 -9.14 3.47 -15.96
C GLU A 162 -9.43 3.88 -17.42
N ASN A 163 -9.89 5.11 -17.66
CA ASN A 163 -10.19 5.68 -18.97
C ASN A 163 -9.04 6.54 -19.53
N ASN A 164 -7.84 6.48 -18.93
CA ASN A 164 -6.70 7.35 -19.23
C ASN A 164 -6.96 8.86 -19.05
N LYS A 165 -7.93 9.23 -18.20
CA LYS A 165 -8.15 10.61 -17.81
C LYS A 165 -7.24 10.96 -16.65
N GLU A 166 -6.63 12.14 -16.75
CA GLU A 166 -5.76 12.67 -15.72
C GLU A 166 -6.57 13.17 -14.53
N GLU A 167 -6.33 12.58 -13.36
CA GLU A 167 -6.87 13.03 -12.08
C GLU A 167 -5.79 13.72 -11.26
N GLU A 168 -6.00 15.00 -10.96
CA GLU A 168 -5.20 15.73 -9.98
C GLU A 168 -5.97 15.83 -8.67
N ARG A 169 -5.29 15.58 -7.55
CA ARG A 169 -5.86 15.67 -6.21
C ARG A 169 -4.93 16.43 -5.27
N PHE A 170 -5.51 17.31 -4.47
CA PHE A 170 -4.85 17.95 -3.34
C PHE A 170 -5.53 17.48 -2.06
N ASN A 171 -4.77 16.91 -1.13
CA ASN A 171 -5.33 16.40 0.13
C ASN A 171 -4.71 17.13 1.32
N LEU A 172 -5.56 17.53 2.25
CA LEU A 172 -5.21 18.02 3.57
C LEU A 172 -5.68 17.00 4.59
N PHE A 173 -4.74 16.45 5.36
CA PHE A 173 -5.02 15.58 6.49
C PHE A 173 -4.58 16.26 7.78
N ILE A 174 -5.44 16.23 8.80
CA ILE A 174 -5.15 16.73 10.16
C ILE A 174 -5.57 15.66 11.15
N SER A 175 -4.73 15.38 12.14
CA SER A 175 -4.99 14.43 13.23
C SER A 175 -4.66 15.08 14.57
N ILE A 176 -5.60 15.02 15.51
CA ILE A 176 -5.51 15.62 16.83
C ILE A 176 -5.85 14.54 17.86
N PRO A 177 -4.84 14.00 18.57
CA PRO A 177 -5.06 13.09 19.67
C PRO A 177 -5.38 13.89 20.94
N PHE A 178 -6.38 13.40 21.66
CA PHE A 178 -6.81 13.86 22.97
C PHE A 178 -6.57 12.74 23.97
N TYR A 179 -5.92 13.09 25.08
CA TYR A 179 -5.61 12.18 26.17
C TYR A 179 -6.18 12.73 27.47
N TRP A 180 -6.77 11.88 28.29
CA TRP A 180 -7.17 12.22 29.67
C TRP A 180 -7.14 10.98 30.56
N GLY A 181 -7.17 11.18 31.88
CA GLY A 181 -7.09 10.09 32.85
C GLY A 181 -5.65 9.71 33.22
N ASP A 182 -4.73 10.68 33.26
CA ASP A 182 -3.30 10.51 33.60
C ASP A 182 -3.02 10.28 35.10
N ASP A 183 -4.01 9.79 35.85
CA ASP A 183 -3.84 9.50 37.28
C ASP A 183 -3.36 8.05 37.46
N ILE A 184 -2.49 7.79 38.44
CA ILE A 184 -1.89 6.47 38.69
C ILE A 184 -2.98 5.39 38.92
N ALA A 185 -4.18 5.82 39.30
CA ALA A 185 -5.33 4.98 39.58
C ALA A 185 -6.42 4.95 38.48
N LYS A 186 -6.25 5.64 37.34
CA LYS A 186 -7.28 5.73 36.29
C LYS A 186 -6.80 5.18 34.94
N THR A 187 -7.72 4.55 34.21
CA THR A 187 -7.45 4.09 32.84
C THR A 187 -7.20 5.30 31.94
N ARG A 188 -6.07 5.29 31.23
CA ARG A 188 -5.73 6.31 30.25
C ARG A 188 -6.71 6.20 29.07
N HIS A 189 -7.42 7.28 28.80
CA HIS A 189 -8.30 7.37 27.64
C HIS A 189 -7.59 8.09 26.51
N GLN A 190 -7.75 7.56 25.30
CA GLN A 190 -7.24 8.15 24.07
C GLN A 190 -8.35 8.22 23.04
N ILE A 191 -8.61 9.42 22.54
CA ILE A 191 -9.45 9.67 21.38
C ILE A 191 -8.63 10.44 20.35
N ASN A 192 -8.77 10.10 19.07
CA ASN A 192 -8.15 10.81 17.97
C ASN A 192 -9.22 11.38 17.03
N LEU A 193 -9.23 12.71 16.89
CA LEU A 193 -10.01 13.41 15.87
C LEU A 193 -9.17 13.53 14.62
N SER A 194 -9.70 13.09 13.48
CA SER A 194 -9.03 13.24 12.19
C SER A 194 -9.95 13.87 11.16
N ASN A 195 -9.37 14.70 10.29
CA ASN A 195 -10.03 15.19 9.10
C ASN A 195 -9.14 14.96 7.87
N SER A 196 -9.72 14.45 6.79
CA SER A 196 -9.11 14.37 5.47
C SER A 196 -9.99 15.11 4.46
N THR A 197 -9.53 16.23 3.93
CA THR A 197 -10.21 16.99 2.88
C THR A 197 -9.46 16.83 1.57
N SER A 198 -10.18 16.49 0.51
CA SER A 198 -9.64 16.29 -0.84
C SER A 198 -10.24 17.31 -1.81
N PHE A 199 -9.41 17.86 -2.68
CA PHE A 199 -9.78 18.76 -3.76
C PHE A 199 -9.33 18.15 -5.09
N SER A 200 -10.14 18.29 -6.13
CA SER A 200 -9.79 17.96 -7.52
C SER A 200 -9.60 19.24 -8.34
N LYS A 201 -9.39 19.10 -9.66
CA LYS A 201 -9.36 20.23 -10.60
C LYS A 201 -10.61 21.11 -10.54
N ASP A 202 -11.76 20.52 -10.19
CA ASP A 202 -13.06 21.20 -10.11
C ASP A 202 -13.34 21.82 -8.73
N GLY A 203 -12.36 21.79 -7.81
CA GLY A 203 -12.48 22.33 -6.47
C GLY A 203 -12.71 21.24 -5.41
N TYR A 204 -13.56 21.51 -4.43
CA TYR A 204 -13.83 20.57 -3.34
C TYR A 204 -14.37 19.23 -3.87
N SER A 205 -13.72 18.13 -3.49
CA SER A 205 -14.07 16.78 -3.95
C SER A 205 -14.70 15.94 -2.84
N SER A 206 -14.06 15.90 -1.66
CA SER A 206 -14.54 15.10 -0.54
C SER A 206 -14.00 15.55 0.82
N ASN A 207 -14.68 15.14 1.89
CA ASN A 207 -14.25 15.32 3.27
C ASN A 207 -14.59 14.07 4.08
N ASN A 208 -13.61 13.52 4.79
CA ASN A 208 -13.80 12.51 5.81
C ASN A 208 -13.42 13.14 7.15
N THR A 209 -14.38 13.24 8.07
CA THR A 209 -14.13 13.67 9.46
C THR A 209 -14.48 12.52 10.38
N GLY A 210 -13.57 12.12 11.25
CA GLY A 210 -13.79 10.97 12.12
C GLY A 210 -13.21 11.17 13.50
N ILE A 211 -13.80 10.47 14.46
CA ILE A 211 -13.33 10.31 15.82
C ILE A 211 -13.09 8.82 16.02
N THR A 212 -11.89 8.46 16.45
CA THR A 212 -11.52 7.09 16.80
C THR A 212 -11.07 7.03 18.25
N GLY A 213 -11.30 5.92 18.93
CA GLY A 213 -10.92 5.75 20.32
C GLY A 213 -10.67 4.31 20.69
N ILE A 214 -10.05 4.14 21.87
CA ILE A 214 -9.71 2.86 22.46
C ILE A 214 -10.38 2.77 23.84
N ALA A 215 -10.94 1.61 24.15
CA ALA A 215 -11.62 1.33 25.41
C ALA A 215 -11.38 -0.12 25.87
N GLY A 216 -11.79 -0.39 27.11
CA GLY A 216 -11.57 -1.66 27.79
C GLY A 216 -10.34 -1.64 28.70
N GLU A 217 -10.30 -2.55 29.67
CA GLU A 217 -9.23 -2.61 30.67
C GLU A 217 -7.85 -2.90 30.06
N HIS A 218 -7.82 -3.56 28.91
CA HIS A 218 -6.63 -3.98 28.17
C HIS A 218 -6.55 -3.34 26.79
N ASP A 219 -7.20 -2.19 26.57
CA ASP A 219 -7.20 -1.50 25.28
C ASP A 219 -7.82 -2.34 24.14
N GLN A 220 -8.69 -3.30 24.50
CA GLN A 220 -9.15 -4.34 23.58
C GLN A 220 -10.26 -3.92 22.63
N LEU A 221 -10.91 -2.78 22.86
CA LEU A 221 -12.00 -2.27 22.03
C LEU A 221 -11.56 -1.02 21.28
N ASN A 222 -11.48 -1.12 19.95
CA ASN A 222 -11.33 0.03 19.08
C ASN A 222 -12.70 0.41 18.53
N TYR A 223 -13.01 1.71 18.56
CA TYR A 223 -14.25 2.23 18.00
C TYR A 223 -14.00 3.49 17.19
N GLY A 224 -14.83 3.73 16.20
CA GLY A 224 -14.75 4.90 15.34
C GLY A 224 -16.12 5.35 14.89
N ILE A 225 -16.31 6.67 14.79
CA ILE A 225 -17.48 7.31 14.18
C ILE A 225 -16.94 8.31 13.16
N TYR A 226 -17.48 8.30 11.95
CA TYR A 226 -17.01 9.19 10.88
C TYR A 226 -18.16 9.71 10.03
N VAL A 227 -17.97 10.88 9.46
CA VAL A 227 -18.81 11.50 8.46
C VAL A 227 -18.00 11.61 7.18
N ASN A 228 -18.54 11.06 6.09
CA ASN A 228 -17.99 11.23 4.74
C ASN A 228 -18.92 12.11 3.92
N GLN A 229 -18.35 13.12 3.27
CA GLN A 229 -19.04 13.94 2.29
C GLN A 229 -18.34 13.78 0.94
N GLN A 230 -19.10 13.49 -0.10
CA GLN A 230 -18.61 13.33 -1.47
C GLN A 230 -19.34 14.30 -2.40
N GLN A 231 -18.61 15.20 -3.04
CA GLN A 231 -19.18 16.25 -3.87
C GLN A 231 -19.84 15.72 -5.14
N GLN A 232 -19.20 14.75 -5.83
CA GLN A 232 -19.65 14.25 -7.14
C GLN A 232 -21.10 13.73 -7.14
N ASN A 233 -21.50 13.07 -6.05
CA ASN A 233 -22.85 12.51 -5.89
C ASN A 233 -23.71 13.31 -4.91
N ASN A 234 -23.20 14.44 -4.40
CA ASN A 234 -23.78 15.21 -3.29
C ASN A 234 -24.28 14.29 -2.16
N ASP A 235 -23.42 13.33 -1.77
CA ASP A 235 -23.75 12.32 -0.78
C ASP A 235 -23.03 12.62 0.53
N THR A 236 -23.75 12.44 1.64
CA THR A 236 -23.19 12.53 2.98
C THR A 236 -23.58 11.26 3.72
N SER A 237 -22.57 10.55 4.24
CA SER A 237 -22.79 9.35 5.03
C SER A 237 -22.22 9.49 6.43
N LEU A 238 -22.93 8.91 7.38
CA LEU A 238 -22.48 8.71 8.76
C LEU A 238 -22.17 7.23 8.93
N GLY A 239 -20.97 6.92 9.40
CA GLY A 239 -20.54 5.57 9.65
C GLY A 239 -19.96 5.38 11.04
N THR A 240 -19.95 4.13 11.46
CA THR A 240 -19.33 3.64 12.68
C THR A 240 -18.61 2.34 12.40
N ASN A 241 -17.50 2.14 13.09
CA ASN A 241 -16.71 0.92 13.03
C ASN A 241 -16.30 0.52 14.45
N LEU A 242 -16.28 -0.78 14.70
CA LEU A 242 -15.94 -1.38 15.98
C LEU A 242 -15.05 -2.60 15.73
N SER A 243 -13.99 -2.74 16.52
CA SER A 243 -13.12 -3.92 16.51
C SER A 243 -12.82 -4.31 17.95
N TRP A 244 -13.25 -5.51 18.35
CA TRP A 244 -13.08 -6.05 19.69
C TRP A 244 -12.16 -7.25 19.68
N ARG A 245 -10.97 -7.07 20.26
CA ARG A 245 -9.93 -8.09 20.40
C ARG A 245 -10.11 -8.86 21.71
N THR A 246 -10.84 -9.95 21.68
CA THR A 246 -10.92 -10.87 22.82
C THR A 246 -9.70 -11.80 22.84
N PRO A 247 -9.46 -12.58 23.91
CA PRO A 247 -8.40 -13.59 23.92
C PRO A 247 -8.55 -14.69 22.84
N ILE A 248 -9.78 -14.95 22.39
CA ILE A 248 -10.10 -16.10 21.50
C ILE A 248 -10.54 -15.68 20.10
N ALA A 249 -10.89 -14.41 19.90
CA ALA A 249 -11.42 -13.91 18.65
C ALA A 249 -11.20 -12.40 18.50
N ILE A 250 -10.98 -11.95 17.27
CA ILE A 250 -11.15 -10.55 16.86
C ILE A 250 -12.52 -10.45 16.20
N ILE A 251 -13.37 -9.57 16.71
CA ILE A 251 -14.71 -9.33 16.19
C ILE A 251 -14.76 -7.92 15.64
N ASP A 252 -15.04 -7.78 14.35
CA ASP A 252 -15.20 -6.49 13.71
C ASP A 252 -16.66 -6.28 13.28
N GLY A 253 -17.11 -5.04 13.36
CA GLY A 253 -18.42 -4.60 12.90
C GLY A 253 -18.32 -3.21 12.31
N SER A 254 -19.06 -2.98 11.23
CA SER A 254 -19.19 -1.66 10.62
C SER A 254 -20.60 -1.42 10.14
N TYR A 255 -21.02 -0.17 10.20
CA TYR A 255 -22.29 0.28 9.67
C TYR A 255 -22.11 1.69 9.12
N SER A 256 -22.66 1.97 7.95
CA SER A 256 -22.77 3.34 7.48
C SER A 256 -24.04 3.58 6.69
N HIS A 257 -24.57 4.78 6.83
CA HIS A 257 -25.82 5.19 6.23
C HIS A 257 -25.63 6.52 5.50
N SER A 258 -26.12 6.58 4.27
CA SER A 258 -26.20 7.79 3.44
C SER A 258 -27.63 8.00 2.96
N LYS A 259 -27.88 9.07 2.20
CA LYS A 259 -29.24 9.39 1.74
C LYS A 259 -29.84 8.28 0.87
N ASN A 260 -29.02 7.63 0.05
CA ASN A 260 -29.46 6.69 -0.98
C ASN A 260 -29.05 5.24 -0.70
N ALA A 261 -28.20 5.00 0.29
CA ALA A 261 -27.65 3.68 0.55
C ALA A 261 -27.38 3.47 2.04
N TRP A 262 -27.38 2.20 2.45
CA TRP A 262 -26.85 1.77 3.73
C TRP A 262 -25.99 0.54 3.50
N GLN A 263 -24.98 0.36 4.33
CA GLN A 263 -24.11 -0.79 4.32
C GLN A 263 -23.81 -1.22 5.75
N SER A 264 -23.72 -2.52 5.96
CA SER A 264 -23.29 -3.13 7.20
C SER A 264 -22.39 -4.29 6.91
N GLY A 265 -21.33 -4.45 7.69
CA GLY A 265 -20.41 -5.57 7.60
C GLY A 265 -19.99 -6.04 8.97
N GLY A 266 -19.52 -7.27 9.04
CA GLY A 266 -18.87 -7.80 10.23
C GLY A 266 -17.98 -8.99 9.88
N SER A 267 -16.96 -9.20 10.70
CA SER A 267 -16.04 -10.32 10.59
C SER A 267 -15.70 -10.87 11.96
N ILE A 268 -15.38 -12.17 12.00
CA ILE A 268 -14.82 -12.82 13.17
C ILE A 268 -13.57 -13.58 12.73
N SER A 269 -12.45 -13.34 13.41
CA SER A 269 -11.17 -14.00 13.16
C SER A 269 -10.71 -14.71 14.43
N SER A 270 -10.42 -16.00 14.31
CA SER A 270 -9.95 -16.85 15.40
C SER A 270 -8.94 -17.87 14.87
N GLY A 271 -8.05 -18.32 15.74
CA GLY A 271 -7.11 -19.40 15.50
C GLY A 271 -7.40 -20.60 16.41
N LEU A 272 -7.32 -21.80 15.86
CA LEU A 272 -7.50 -23.06 16.57
C LEU A 272 -6.20 -23.86 16.53
N VAL A 273 -5.71 -24.27 17.69
CA VAL A 273 -4.55 -25.15 17.82
C VAL A 273 -4.98 -26.46 18.45
N VAL A 274 -4.81 -27.56 17.71
CA VAL A 274 -5.03 -28.92 18.21
C VAL A 274 -3.66 -29.56 18.42
N TRP A 275 -3.40 -30.01 19.64
CA TRP A 275 -2.12 -30.59 20.04
C TRP A 275 -2.35 -31.70 21.08
N PRO A 276 -1.33 -32.52 21.43
CA PRO A 276 -1.53 -33.65 22.32
C PRO A 276 -2.14 -33.33 23.70
N GLY A 277 -1.94 -32.10 24.21
CA GLY A 277 -2.54 -31.65 25.47
C GLY A 277 -3.91 -30.98 25.33
N GLY A 278 -4.49 -30.91 24.13
CA GLY A 278 -5.88 -30.50 23.92
C GLY A 278 -6.09 -29.52 22.77
N ILE A 279 -7.12 -28.68 22.93
CA ILE A 279 -7.55 -27.69 21.95
C ILE A 279 -7.44 -26.30 22.59
N ASN A 280 -6.72 -25.39 21.94
CA ASN A 280 -6.63 -23.99 22.34
C ASN A 280 -7.21 -23.09 21.25
N ILE A 281 -7.94 -22.05 21.65
CA ILE A 281 -8.45 -21.01 20.76
C ILE A 281 -7.74 -19.70 21.08
N THR A 282 -7.35 -18.97 20.05
CA THR A 282 -6.68 -17.67 20.17
C THR A 282 -7.25 -16.69 19.15
N ASN A 283 -7.04 -15.39 19.35
CA ASN A 283 -7.52 -14.37 18.42
C ASN A 283 -6.68 -14.24 17.13
N GLN A 284 -5.46 -14.78 17.10
CA GLN A 284 -4.59 -14.78 15.92
C GLN A 284 -3.54 -15.89 16.00
N LEU A 285 -3.17 -16.47 14.85
CA LEU A 285 -2.05 -17.40 14.73
C LEU A 285 -0.99 -16.79 13.81
N SER A 286 0.27 -16.87 14.23
CA SER A 286 1.45 -16.58 13.42
C SER A 286 2.07 -17.88 12.89
N ASP A 287 2.88 -17.78 11.83
CA ASP A 287 3.60 -18.93 11.25
C ASP A 287 4.43 -19.71 12.29
N THR A 288 4.97 -18.99 13.28
CA THR A 288 5.60 -19.57 14.48
C THR A 288 4.80 -19.17 15.70
N PHE A 289 4.34 -20.15 16.47
CA PHE A 289 3.63 -19.94 17.73
C PHE A 289 4.21 -20.84 18.82
N ALA A 290 4.03 -20.45 20.08
CA ALA A 290 4.38 -21.27 21.23
C ALA A 290 3.10 -21.69 21.96
N ILE A 291 3.07 -22.93 22.44
CA ILE A 291 2.02 -23.42 23.35
C ILE A 291 2.59 -23.35 24.77
N LEU A 292 1.93 -22.59 25.63
CA LEU A 292 2.27 -22.53 27.06
C LEU A 292 1.33 -23.49 27.82
N ASP A 293 1.87 -24.58 28.34
CA ASP A 293 1.16 -25.49 29.23
C ASP A 293 1.52 -25.15 30.69
N ALA A 294 0.64 -24.41 31.36
CA ALA A 294 0.85 -23.90 32.71
C ALA A 294 -0.41 -24.10 33.57
N PRO A 295 -0.66 -25.32 34.07
CA PRO A 295 -1.86 -25.63 34.86
C PRO A 295 -1.91 -24.77 36.13
N GLY A 296 -3.08 -24.17 36.39
CA GLY A 296 -3.33 -23.33 37.59
C GLY A 296 -3.12 -21.82 37.40
N LEU A 297 -2.75 -21.35 36.21
CA LEU A 297 -2.59 -19.92 35.88
C LEU A 297 -3.78 -19.36 35.07
N GLU A 298 -5.01 -19.68 35.48
CA GLU A 298 -6.22 -19.18 34.83
C GLU A 298 -6.29 -17.64 34.90
N GLY A 299 -6.47 -16.99 33.75
CA GLY A 299 -6.56 -15.52 33.65
C GLY A 299 -5.21 -14.79 33.69
N ALA A 300 -4.08 -15.49 33.70
CA ALA A 300 -2.77 -14.85 33.60
C ALA A 300 -2.55 -14.28 32.18
N HIS A 301 -2.09 -13.04 32.10
CA HIS A 301 -1.75 -12.38 30.83
C HIS A 301 -0.25 -12.43 30.58
N ILE A 302 0.15 -12.71 29.33
CA ILE A 302 1.55 -12.65 28.92
C ILE A 302 1.88 -11.21 28.54
N ASN A 303 2.85 -10.63 29.24
CA ASN A 303 3.30 -9.27 28.99
C ASN A 303 3.92 -9.18 27.58
N GLY A 304 3.34 -8.38 26.69
CA GLY A 304 3.77 -8.23 25.29
C GLY A 304 2.75 -8.69 24.24
N GLN A 305 1.67 -9.37 24.64
CA GLN A 305 0.47 -9.54 23.82
C GLN A 305 -0.68 -8.82 24.51
N LYS A 306 -1.01 -7.62 24.04
CA LYS A 306 -2.25 -6.91 24.40
C LYS A 306 -3.30 -7.19 23.34
#